data_AF-A0A7Y7AAD8-F1
#
_entry.id   AF-A0A7Y7AAD8-F1
#
_cell.length_a   1.000
_cell.length_b   1.000
_cell.length_c   1.000
_cell.angle_alpha   90.00
_cell.angle_beta   90.00
_cell.angle_gamma   90.00
#
_symmetry.space_group_name_H-M   'P 1'
#
loop_
_entity.id
_entity.type
_entity.pdbx_description
1 polymer ?
#
loop_
_entity_poly.entity_id
_entity_poly.type
_entity_poly.pdbx_seq_one_letter_code
_entity_poly.pdbx_strand_id
1 'polypeptide(L)'
;MEKEEFYSEWGKSNPKLEHQEILDLISGYLANNYSQRFGQALFNLGINEFVNKTDPAKANYQIRDIHGDSDAKILERIKKQLK
;
A
#
# COMPACT_ATOMS: atom_id res chain seq x y z
N MET A 1 10.00 -3.53 20.24
CA MET A 1 8.59 -3.97 20.26
C MET A 1 8.57 -5.42 19.86
N GLU A 2 8.24 -6.29 20.80
CA GLU A 2 8.03 -7.72 20.52
C GLU A 2 6.79 -7.90 19.65
N LYS A 3 6.67 -9.01 18.92
CA LYS A 3 5.50 -9.25 18.05
C LYS A 3 4.20 -9.24 18.85
N GLU A 4 4.24 -9.81 20.05
CA GLU A 4 3.13 -9.89 20.98
C GLU A 4 2.70 -8.50 21.45
N GLU A 5 3.67 -7.61 21.70
CA GLU A 5 3.42 -6.21 22.06
C GLU A 5 2.77 -5.45 20.88
N PHE A 6 3.25 -5.66 19.65
CA PHE A 6 2.64 -5.08 18.46
C PHE A 6 1.18 -5.50 18.31
N TYR A 7 0.86 -6.80 18.40
CA TYR A 7 -0.51 -7.27 18.21
C TYR A 7 -1.45 -6.82 19.34
N SER A 8 -0.94 -6.69 20.57
CA SER A 8 -1.68 -6.08 21.68
C SER A 8 -2.06 -4.63 21.37
N GLU A 9 -1.11 -3.80 20.97
CA GLU A 9 -1.38 -2.38 20.64
C GLU A 9 -2.22 -2.23 19.37
N TRP A 10 -1.97 -3.07 18.36
CA TRP A 10 -2.76 -3.12 17.13
C TRP A 10 -4.22 -3.43 17.44
N GLY A 11 -4.52 -4.44 18.26
CA GLY A 11 -5.89 -4.76 18.67
C GLY A 11 -6.58 -3.62 19.39
N LYS A 12 -5.87 -2.91 20.28
CA LYS A 12 -6.40 -1.72 20.99
C LYS A 12 -6.71 -0.57 20.03
N SER A 13 -5.97 -0.45 18.92
CA SER A 13 -6.19 0.61 17.93
C SER A 13 -7.49 0.47 17.13
N ASN A 14 -8.19 -0.67 17.24
CA ASN A 14 -9.39 -1.00 16.47
C ASN A 14 -9.21 -0.73 14.95
N PRO A 15 -8.26 -1.43 14.31
CA PRO A 15 -7.87 -1.17 12.94
C PRO A 15 -9.03 -1.51 12.00
N LYS A 16 -9.18 -0.71 10.94
CA LYS A 16 -10.14 -1.02 9.89
C LYS A 16 -9.74 -2.33 9.20
N LEU A 17 -10.73 -3.07 8.72
CA LEU A 17 -10.51 -4.31 7.97
C LEU A 17 -9.61 -4.08 6.75
N GLU A 18 -9.78 -2.94 6.09
CA GLU A 18 -8.99 -2.56 4.92
C GLU A 18 -7.51 -2.38 5.26
N HIS A 19 -7.18 -1.88 6.46
CA HIS A 19 -5.78 -1.74 6.87
C HIS A 19 -5.10 -3.11 6.97
N GLN A 20 -5.79 -4.08 7.59
CA GLN A 20 -5.27 -5.44 7.69
C GLN A 20 -5.10 -6.07 6.31
N GLU A 21 -6.11 -5.93 5.44
CA GLU A 21 -6.05 -6.47 4.09
C GLU A 21 -4.91 -5.85 3.26
N ILE A 22 -4.68 -4.54 3.36
CA ILE A 22 -3.55 -3.87 2.71
C ILE A 22 -2.21 -4.43 3.22
N LEU A 23 -2.06 -4.58 4.54
CA LEU A 23 -0.84 -5.13 5.15
C LEU A 23 -0.57 -6.58 4.71
N ASP A 24 -1.61 -7.40 4.63
CA ASP A 24 -1.52 -8.78 4.19
C ASP A 24 -1.09 -8.87 2.72
N LEU A 25 -1.65 -8.01 1.85
CA LEU A 25 -1.28 -7.95 0.43
C LEU A 25 0.17 -7.45 0.22
N ILE A 26 0.61 -6.43 0.95
CA ILE A 26 2.00 -5.95 0.91
C ILE A 26 2.95 -7.07 1.35
N SER A 27 2.63 -7.74 2.45
CA SER A 27 3.43 -8.83 3.01
C SER A 27 3.53 -9.99 2.03
N GLY A 28 2.41 -10.42 1.46
CA GLY A 28 2.36 -11.48 0.45
C GLY A 28 3.14 -11.12 -0.82
N TYR A 29 3.06 -9.89 -1.29
CA TYR A 29 3.82 -9.44 -2.45
C TYR A 29 5.33 -9.46 -2.18
N LEU A 30 5.78 -8.96 -1.03
CA LEU A 30 7.21 -8.94 -0.65
C LEU A 30 7.78 -10.35 -0.44
N ALA A 31 6.98 -11.27 0.11
CA ALA A 31 7.37 -12.67 0.26
C ALA A 31 7.71 -13.33 -1.09
N ASN A 32 7.06 -12.90 -2.17
CA ASN A 32 7.31 -13.37 -3.53
C ASN A 32 8.31 -12.52 -4.33
N ASN A 33 8.74 -11.36 -3.79
CA ASN A 33 9.58 -10.37 -4.47
C ASN A 33 10.73 -9.89 -3.56
N TYR A 34 11.48 -10.83 -2.98
CA TYR A 34 12.50 -10.57 -1.96
C TYR A 34 13.62 -9.59 -2.38
N SER A 35 13.85 -9.38 -3.68
CA SER A 35 14.86 -8.45 -4.19
C SER A 35 14.38 -7.00 -4.27
N GLN A 36 13.06 -6.76 -4.20
CA GLN A 36 12.51 -5.41 -4.28
C GLN A 36 12.67 -4.69 -2.95
N ARG A 37 13.06 -3.41 -3.02
CA ARG A 37 13.03 -2.53 -1.84
C ARG A 37 11.57 -2.27 -1.44
N PHE A 38 11.32 -2.09 -0.15
CA PHE A 38 9.97 -1.85 0.37
C PHE A 38 9.23 -0.72 -0.37
N GLY A 39 9.86 0.44 -0.56
CA GLY A 39 9.23 1.55 -1.30
C GLY A 39 8.93 1.24 -2.78
N GLN A 40 9.72 0.37 -3.41
CA GLN A 40 9.45 -0.10 -4.76
C GLN A 40 8.25 -1.04 -4.79
N ALA A 41 8.07 -1.88 -3.77
CA ALA A 41 6.87 -2.69 -3.63
C ALA A 41 5.61 -1.83 -3.47
N LEU A 42 5.64 -0.77 -2.65
CA LEU A 42 4.52 0.15 -2.52
C LEU A 42 4.14 0.81 -3.86
N PHE A 43 5.14 1.16 -4.66
CA PHE A 43 4.92 1.74 -5.99
C PHE A 43 4.37 0.72 -6.99
N ASN A 44 4.93 -0.50 -7.00
CA ASN A 44 4.49 -1.57 -7.88
C ASN A 44 3.06 -2.05 -7.56
N LEU A 45 2.68 -2.01 -6.29
CA LEU A 45 1.30 -2.28 -5.84
C LEU A 45 0.34 -1.12 -6.09
N GLY A 46 0.82 0.04 -6.57
CA GLY A 46 -0.02 1.22 -6.85
C GLY A 46 -0.56 1.88 -5.57
N ILE A 47 0.13 1.71 -4.45
CA ILE A 47 -0.19 2.39 -3.18
C ILE A 47 0.25 3.85 -3.29
N ASN A 48 1.53 4.06 -3.59
CA ASN A 48 2.07 5.35 -3.97
C ASN A 48 2.30 5.35 -5.47
N GLU A 49 1.56 6.14 -6.24
CA GLU A 49 1.75 6.21 -7.70
C GLU A 49 1.63 7.66 -8.19
N PHE A 50 2.13 7.93 -9.40
CA PHE A 50 1.85 9.21 -10.05
C PHE A 50 0.36 9.32 -10.40
N VAL A 51 -0.22 10.50 -10.21
CA VAL A 51 -1.59 10.81 -10.64
C VAL A 51 -1.78 10.48 -12.11
N ASN A 52 -0.78 10.83 -12.94
CA ASN A 52 -0.66 10.39 -14.32
C ASN A 52 0.54 9.45 -14.48
N LYS A 53 0.28 8.13 -14.45
CA LYS A 53 1.31 7.09 -14.57
C LYS A 53 1.99 7.06 -15.94
N THR A 54 1.26 7.41 -17.01
CA THR A 54 1.77 7.36 -18.38
C THR A 54 2.60 8.58 -18.75
N ASP A 55 2.30 9.73 -18.15
CA ASP A 55 2.99 11.00 -18.40
C ASP A 55 2.95 11.86 -17.12
N PRO A 56 3.86 11.60 -16.16
CA PRO A 56 3.87 12.32 -14.89
C PRO A 56 4.03 13.82 -15.05
N ALA A 57 4.73 14.28 -16.10
CA ALA A 57 4.96 15.70 -16.36
C ALA A 57 3.64 16.47 -16.60
N LYS A 58 2.64 15.84 -17.24
CA LYS A 58 1.30 16.43 -17.44
C LYS A 58 0.54 16.69 -16.14
N ALA A 59 0.93 16.03 -15.06
CA ALA A 59 0.38 16.24 -13.73
C ALA A 59 1.41 16.87 -12.78
N ASN A 60 2.42 17.57 -13.30
CA ASN A 60 3.50 18.19 -12.51
C ASN A 60 4.17 17.21 -11.53
N TYR A 61 4.32 15.94 -11.93
CA TYR A 61 4.86 14.86 -11.11
C TYR A 61 4.12 14.63 -9.78
N GLN A 62 2.86 15.03 -9.72
CA GLN A 62 2.03 14.82 -8.54
C GLN A 62 1.91 13.32 -8.26
N ILE A 63 2.29 12.93 -7.04
CA ILE A 63 2.07 11.60 -6.49
C ILE A 63 0.71 11.61 -5.81
N ARG A 64 -0.06 10.52 -5.94
CA ARG A 64 -1.25 10.30 -5.14
C ARG A 64 -0.86 10.28 -3.67
N ASP A 65 -1.34 11.24 -2.92
CA ASP A 65 -1.06 11.38 -1.49
C ASP A 65 -2.24 10.88 -0.63
N ILE A 66 -2.01 10.93 0.69
CA ILE A 66 -2.93 10.49 1.74
C ILE A 66 -4.23 11.31 1.83
N HIS A 67 -4.37 12.40 1.06
CA HIS A 67 -5.56 13.24 1.08
C HIS A 67 -6.54 12.94 -0.07
N GLY A 68 -6.13 12.12 -1.05
CA GLY A 68 -6.91 11.83 -2.25
C GLY A 68 -7.49 10.42 -2.38
N ASP A 69 -7.07 9.46 -1.55
CA ASP A 69 -7.45 8.06 -1.71
C ASP A 69 -7.93 7.42 -0.42
N SER A 70 -9.13 6.84 -0.46
CA SER A 70 -9.62 5.98 0.61
C SER A 70 -8.92 4.64 0.61
N ASP A 71 -8.93 3.96 1.75
CA ASP A 71 -8.40 2.59 1.90
C ASP A 71 -9.00 1.63 0.84
N ALA A 72 -10.29 1.79 0.53
CA ALA A 72 -10.97 1.04 -0.52
C ALA A 72 -10.38 1.29 -1.92
N LYS A 73 -10.03 2.54 -2.25
CA LYS A 73 -9.39 2.89 -3.53
C LYS A 73 -7.98 2.33 -3.63
N ILE A 74 -7.25 2.31 -2.52
CA ILE A 74 -5.95 1.65 -2.43
C ILE A 74 -6.11 0.14 -2.71
N LEU A 75 -7.05 -0.53 -2.04
CA LEU A 75 -7.32 -1.96 -2.25
C LEU A 75 -7.69 -2.29 -3.70
N GLU A 76 -8.57 -1.50 -4.32
CA GLU A 76 -8.95 -1.67 -5.73
C GLU A 76 -7.71 -1.66 -6.64
N ARG A 77 -6.74 -0.76 -6.38
CA ARG A 77 -5.51 -0.66 -7.17
C ARG A 77 -4.57 -1.82 -6.92
N ILE A 78 -4.32 -2.17 -5.66
CA ILE A 78 -3.47 -3.32 -5.30
C ILE A 78 -4.01 -4.58 -6.02
N LYS A 79 -5.31 -4.84 -5.90
CA LYS A 79 -5.97 -5.98 -6.56
C LYS A 79 -5.88 -5.92 -8.08
N LYS A 80 -5.82 -4.74 -8.69
CA LYS A 80 -5.61 -4.58 -10.14
C LYS A 80 -4.17 -4.88 -10.57
N GLN A 81 -3.17 -4.59 -9.75
CA GLN A 81 -1.75 -4.90 -10.06
C GLN A 81 -1.42 -6.39 -9.88
N LEU A 82 -2.19 -7.10 -9.05
CA LEU A 82 -2.00 -8.53 -8.78
C LEU A 82 -2.77 -9.47 -9.72
N LYS A 83 -3.59 -8.92 -10.64
CA LYS A 83 -4.25 -9.68 -11.71
C LYS A 83 -3.32 -9.82 -12.91
#